data_AF-A0ABC8SB00-F1
#
_entry.id   AF-A0ABC8SB00-F1
#
_cell.length_a   1.000
_cell.length_b   1.000
_cell.length_c   1.000
_cell.angle_alpha   90.00
_cell.angle_beta   90.00
_cell.angle_gamma   90.00
#
_symmetry.space_group_name_H-M   'P 1'
#
loop_
_entity.id
_entity.type
_entity.pdbx_description
1 polymer ?
#
loop_
_entity_poly.entity_id
_entity_poly.type
_entity_poly.pdbx_seq_one_letter_code
_entity_poly.pdbx_strand_id
1 'polypeptide(L)'
;MEEIQFKSDCQEVNDEDDYSDMTLRPLDPAADIDDFMVWATDEKVTKYCSWEPFPSKEDAMKYIINNVVPHPWYRAICLRNRPIGAVSVTKNGGNNSCRGELGYVLAVKYWGKGIMTRAVKMAAGDIFMEWPHLKRLEALVEVNN
;
A
#
# COMPACT_ATOMS: atom_id res chain seq x y z
N MET A 1 -55.70 10.87 -10.44
CA MET A 1 -54.34 11.44 -10.37
C MET A 1 -54.04 11.61 -8.89
N GLU A 2 -53.29 10.66 -8.33
CA GLU A 2 -52.69 10.79 -6.99
C GLU A 2 -51.21 11.07 -7.24
N GLU A 3 -50.73 12.24 -6.80
CA GLU A 3 -49.31 12.57 -6.81
C GLU A 3 -48.65 11.88 -5.61
N ILE A 4 -47.81 10.90 -5.91
CA ILE A 4 -47.00 10.20 -4.92
C ILE A 4 -45.79 11.09 -4.63
N GLN A 5 -45.77 11.67 -3.44
CA GLN A 5 -44.65 12.48 -2.98
C GLN A 5 -43.50 11.58 -2.54
N PHE A 6 -42.51 11.40 -3.43
CA PHE A 6 -41.28 10.66 -3.15
C PHE A 6 -40.39 11.53 -2.25
N LYS A 7 -40.46 11.32 -0.93
CA LYS A 7 -39.42 11.79 -0.01
C LYS A 7 -38.21 10.88 -0.15
N SER A 8 -37.20 11.39 -0.83
CA SER A 8 -35.85 10.84 -0.81
C SER A 8 -35.24 11.13 0.56
N ASP A 9 -35.26 10.15 1.46
CA ASP A 9 -34.40 10.17 2.65
C ASP A 9 -32.95 9.98 2.18
N CYS A 10 -32.27 11.09 1.90
CA CYS A 10 -30.82 11.11 1.81
C CYS A 10 -30.28 10.93 3.24
N GLN A 11 -30.07 9.68 3.64
CA GLN A 11 -29.23 9.39 4.79
C GLN A 11 -27.79 9.77 4.41
N GLU A 12 -27.30 10.86 4.99
CA GLU A 12 -25.86 11.16 5.02
C GLU A 12 -25.16 10.02 5.76
N VAL A 13 -24.45 9.17 5.02
CA VAL A 13 -23.65 8.10 5.58
C VAL A 13 -22.39 8.75 6.16
N ASN A 14 -22.38 8.96 7.47
CA ASN A 14 -21.16 9.28 8.20
C ASN A 14 -20.32 7.99 8.28
N ASP A 15 -19.55 7.73 7.23
CA ASP A 15 -18.51 6.70 7.24
C ASP A 15 -17.34 7.22 8.08
N GLU A 16 -17.44 7.12 9.41
CA GLU A 16 -16.24 6.88 10.21
C GLU A 16 -15.71 5.51 9.79
N ASP A 17 -14.97 5.48 8.67
CA ASP A 17 -14.34 4.27 8.16
C ASP A 17 -13.39 3.73 9.25
N ASP A 18 -13.89 2.80 10.06
CA ASP A 18 -13.10 2.14 11.10
C ASP A 18 -12.08 1.21 10.44
N TYR A 19 -10.87 1.73 10.23
CA TYR A 19 -9.71 0.96 9.77
C TYR A 19 -9.00 0.21 10.90
N SER A 20 -9.73 -0.13 11.98
CA SER A 20 -9.19 -0.88 13.14
C SER A 20 -8.59 -2.22 12.74
N ASP A 21 -9.12 -2.84 11.69
CA ASP A 21 -8.75 -4.15 11.16
C ASP A 21 -7.58 -4.10 10.14
N MET A 22 -6.94 -2.95 9.97
CA MET A 22 -5.82 -2.81 9.05
C MET A 22 -4.58 -3.53 9.58
N THR A 23 -3.94 -4.34 8.73
CA THR A 23 -2.75 -5.13 9.08
C THR A 23 -1.63 -4.98 8.05
N LEU A 24 -0.40 -5.29 8.48
CA LEU A 24 0.76 -5.44 7.61
C LEU A 24 1.19 -6.91 7.64
N ARG A 25 1.29 -7.55 6.47
CA ARG A 25 1.76 -8.94 6.35
C ARG A 25 2.59 -9.16 5.09
N PRO A 26 3.41 -10.22 5.01
CA PRO A 26 3.99 -10.63 3.72
C PRO A 26 2.90 -10.78 2.65
N LEU A 27 3.24 -10.38 1.42
CA LEU A 27 2.39 -10.59 0.25
C LEU A 27 2.46 -12.08 -0.14
N ASP A 28 1.32 -12.73 -0.28
CA ASP A 28 1.21 -14.11 -0.76
C ASP A 28 0.98 -14.08 -2.29
N PRO A 29 1.94 -14.49 -3.12
CA PRO A 29 1.80 -14.39 -4.57
C PRO A 29 0.60 -15.16 -5.12
N ALA A 30 0.22 -16.29 -4.52
CA ALA A 30 -0.87 -17.13 -5.02
C ALA A 30 -2.25 -16.58 -4.60
N ALA A 31 -2.36 -16.07 -3.38
CA ALA A 31 -3.63 -15.57 -2.85
C ALA A 31 -3.90 -14.10 -3.20
N ASP A 32 -2.86 -13.28 -3.33
CA ASP A 32 -2.98 -11.82 -3.41
C ASP A 32 -2.86 -11.24 -4.82
N ILE A 33 -2.55 -12.05 -5.85
CA ILE A 33 -2.27 -11.55 -7.20
C ILE A 33 -3.43 -10.72 -7.77
N ASP A 34 -4.68 -11.11 -7.49
CA ASP A 34 -5.86 -10.40 -7.98
C ASP A 34 -6.02 -9.02 -7.33
N ASP A 35 -5.76 -8.93 -6.02
CA ASP A 35 -5.79 -7.66 -5.29
C ASP A 35 -4.58 -6.78 -5.67
N PHE A 36 -3.41 -7.37 -5.89
CA PHE A 36 -2.21 -6.67 -6.36
C PHE A 36 -2.45 -5.96 -7.70
N MET A 37 -3.11 -6.64 -8.64
CA MET A 37 -3.42 -6.08 -9.96
C MET A 37 -4.28 -4.81 -9.90
N VAL A 38 -5.07 -4.61 -8.83
CA VAL A 38 -5.92 -3.42 -8.67
C VAL A 38 -5.11 -2.12 -8.69
N TRP A 39 -3.91 -2.11 -8.08
CA TRP A 39 -3.04 -0.94 -8.12
C TRP A 39 -1.88 -1.08 -9.11
N ALA A 40 -1.50 -2.31 -9.45
CA ALA A 40 -0.36 -2.56 -10.32
C ALA A 40 -0.66 -2.31 -11.81
N THR A 41 -1.93 -2.16 -12.18
CA THR A 41 -2.38 -1.83 -13.56
C THR A 41 -2.95 -0.42 -13.70
N ASP A 42 -3.11 0.30 -12.59
CA ASP A 42 -3.68 1.64 -12.59
C ASP A 42 -2.60 2.69 -12.87
N GLU A 43 -2.65 3.31 -14.05
CA GLU A 43 -1.69 4.34 -14.47
C GLU A 43 -1.60 5.52 -13.48
N LYS A 44 -2.68 5.84 -12.77
CA LYS A 44 -2.63 6.90 -11.74
C LYS A 44 -1.73 6.51 -10.59
N VAL A 45 -1.71 5.22 -10.25
CA VAL A 45 -0.84 4.68 -9.19
C VAL A 45 0.60 4.60 -9.69
N THR A 46 0.83 4.05 -10.88
CA THR A 46 2.19 3.75 -11.35
C THR A 46 2.93 4.97 -11.88
N LYS A 47 2.25 6.09 -12.15
CA LYS A 47 2.85 7.32 -12.70
C LYS A 47 4.16 7.76 -12.03
N TYR A 48 4.27 7.58 -10.71
CA TYR A 48 5.46 7.95 -9.92
C TYR A 48 6.18 6.75 -9.31
N CYS A 49 5.80 5.53 -9.69
CA CYS A 49 6.49 4.32 -9.28
C CYS A 49 7.74 4.09 -10.14
N SER A 50 8.66 3.27 -9.65
CA SER A 50 9.84 2.84 -10.41
C SER A 50 9.54 1.73 -11.45
N TRP A 51 8.26 1.42 -11.67
CA TRP A 51 7.79 0.40 -12.59
C TRP A 51 6.56 0.90 -13.36
N GLU A 52 6.40 0.36 -14.58
CA GLU A 52 5.26 0.62 -15.45
C GLU A 52 4.05 -0.26 -15.08
N PRO A 53 2.82 0.09 -15.51
CA PRO A 53 1.66 -0.79 -15.38
C PRO A 53 1.93 -2.19 -15.93
N PHE A 54 1.56 -3.21 -15.15
CA PHE A 54 1.73 -4.59 -15.61
C PHE A 54 0.63 -4.95 -16.63
N PRO A 55 0.98 -5.49 -17.81
CA PRO A 55 0.00 -5.80 -18.84
C PRO A 55 -0.78 -7.11 -18.55
N SER A 56 -0.26 -7.96 -17.66
CA SER A 56 -0.83 -9.27 -17.35
C SER A 56 -0.54 -9.71 -15.91
N LYS A 57 -1.33 -10.68 -15.41
CA LYS A 57 -1.08 -11.31 -14.10
C LYS A 57 0.24 -12.07 -14.11
N GLU A 58 0.59 -12.68 -15.23
CA GLU A 58 1.84 -13.42 -15.40
C GLU A 58 3.06 -12.51 -15.22
N ASP A 59 3.01 -11.29 -15.75
CA ASP A 59 4.11 -10.34 -15.62
C ASP A 59 4.19 -9.75 -14.20
N ALA A 60 3.05 -9.45 -13.58
CA ALA A 60 2.99 -9.08 -12.17
C ALA A 60 3.51 -10.20 -11.26
N MET A 61 3.19 -11.46 -11.55
CA MET A 61 3.67 -12.62 -10.79
C MET A 61 5.20 -12.77 -10.90
N LYS A 62 5.77 -12.60 -12.09
CA LYS A 62 7.23 -12.57 -12.27
C LYS A 62 7.86 -11.46 -11.44
N TYR A 63 7.26 -10.26 -11.44
CA TYR A 63 7.76 -9.15 -10.64
C TYR A 63 7.72 -9.47 -9.14
N ILE A 64 6.60 -10.02 -8.66
CA ILE A 64 6.44 -10.41 -7.25
C ILE A 64 7.52 -11.42 -6.86
N ILE A 65 7.70 -12.49 -7.64
CA ILE A 65 8.67 -13.55 -7.34
C ILE A 65 10.10 -13.01 -7.36
N ASN A 66 10.44 -12.14 -8.30
CA ASN A 66 11.82 -11.68 -8.49
C ASN A 66 12.20 -10.48 -7.63
N ASN A 67 11.24 -9.66 -7.20
CA ASN A 67 11.52 -8.39 -6.53
C ASN A 67 10.84 -8.27 -5.17
N VAL A 68 9.60 -8.75 -5.01
CA VAL A 68 8.83 -8.58 -3.77
C VAL A 68 9.17 -9.66 -2.74
N VAL A 69 9.15 -10.92 -3.16
CA VAL A 69 9.47 -12.08 -2.28
C VAL A 69 10.89 -12.01 -1.71
N PRO A 70 11.95 -11.71 -2.49
CA PRO A 70 13.30 -11.58 -1.94
C PRO A 70 13.54 -10.24 -1.24
N HIS A 71 12.59 -9.30 -1.25
CA HIS A 71 12.76 -8.01 -0.61
C HIS A 71 12.95 -8.16 0.91
N PRO A 72 13.94 -7.50 1.52
CA PRO A 72 14.26 -7.71 2.93
C PRO A 72 13.10 -7.35 3.87
N TRP A 73 12.31 -6.34 3.49
CA TRP A 73 11.12 -5.96 4.24
C TRP A 73 10.07 -5.38 3.30
N TYR A 74 9.13 -6.20 2.86
CA TYR A 74 7.95 -5.79 2.07
C TYR A 74 6.70 -6.34 2.76
N ARG A 75 5.68 -5.50 2.90
CA ARG A 75 4.42 -5.86 3.52
C ARG A 75 3.24 -5.36 2.68
N ALA A 76 2.31 -6.25 2.40
CA ALA A 76 0.99 -5.89 1.91
C ALA A 76 0.25 -5.13 3.02
N ILE A 77 -0.30 -3.97 2.67
CA ILE A 77 -1.23 -3.22 3.52
C ILE A 77 -2.58 -3.88 3.29
N CYS A 78 -3.11 -4.52 4.33
CA CYS A 78 -4.37 -5.26 4.23
C CYS A 78 -5.48 -4.54 4.98
N LEU A 79 -6.66 -4.49 4.36
CA LEU A 79 -7.91 -4.07 4.98
C LEU A 79 -8.90 -5.22 4.84
N ARG A 80 -9.52 -5.67 5.94
CA ARG A 80 -10.35 -6.89 5.96
C ARG A 80 -9.63 -8.11 5.37
N ASN A 81 -8.36 -8.27 5.74
CA ASN A 81 -7.43 -9.31 5.25
C ASN A 81 -7.13 -9.29 3.74
N ARG A 82 -7.56 -8.27 3.00
CA ARG A 82 -7.28 -8.11 1.58
C ARG A 82 -6.24 -7.02 1.32
N PRO A 83 -5.22 -7.29 0.49
CA PRO A 83 -4.27 -6.26 0.10
C PRO A 83 -4.94 -5.09 -0.62
N ILE A 84 -4.57 -3.89 -0.22
CA ILE A 84 -5.05 -2.63 -0.82
C ILE A 84 -3.90 -1.74 -1.30
N GLY A 85 -2.67 -2.17 -1.04
CA GLY A 85 -1.42 -1.49 -1.32
C GLY A 85 -0.27 -2.23 -0.64
N ALA A 86 0.89 -1.58 -0.60
CA ALA A 86 2.06 -2.12 0.07
C ALA A 86 2.94 -1.03 0.66
N VAL A 87 3.77 -1.44 1.62
CA VAL A 87 4.86 -0.65 2.19
C VAL A 87 6.12 -1.51 2.21
N SER A 88 7.26 -0.91 1.91
CA SER A 88 8.56 -1.58 1.92
C SER A 88 9.60 -0.72 2.62
N VAL A 89 10.63 -1.38 3.15
CA VAL A 89 11.83 -0.72 3.67
C VAL A 89 13.06 -1.41 3.11
N THR A 90 13.87 -0.66 2.39
CA THR A 90 15.16 -1.11 1.84
C THR A 90 16.28 -0.63 2.75
N LYS A 91 17.22 -1.51 3.08
CA LYS A 91 18.40 -1.12 3.85
C LYS A 91 19.39 -0.38 2.95
N ASN A 92 19.93 0.75 3.42
CA ASN A 92 20.95 1.47 2.68
C ASN A 92 22.33 0.79 2.83
N GLY A 93 23.20 0.94 1.84
CA GLY A 93 24.53 0.33 1.82
C GLY A 93 25.62 1.12 2.55
N GLY A 94 26.73 0.44 2.86
CA GLY A 94 27.98 1.06 3.34
C GLY A 94 27.83 1.91 4.60
N ASN A 95 28.40 3.12 4.57
CA ASN A 95 28.35 4.09 5.68
C ASN A 95 26.94 4.56 6.03
N ASN A 96 25.95 4.32 5.15
CA ASN A 96 24.55 4.66 5.38
C ASN A 96 23.72 3.48 5.91
N SER A 97 24.33 2.37 6.29
CA SER A 97 23.62 1.17 6.76
C SER A 97 22.80 1.34 8.04
N CYS A 98 22.94 2.46 8.75
CA CYS A 98 22.05 2.88 9.83
C CYS A 98 20.76 3.56 9.33
N ARG A 99 20.58 3.72 8.01
CA ARG A 99 19.41 4.31 7.37
C ARG A 99 18.68 3.27 6.53
N GLY A 100 17.38 3.48 6.38
CA GLY A 100 16.51 2.68 5.53
C GLY A 100 15.59 3.59 4.74
N GLU A 101 15.35 3.22 3.49
CA GLU A 101 14.45 3.92 2.60
C GLU A 101 13.08 3.25 2.59
N LEU A 102 12.04 4.00 2.93
CA LEU A 102 10.65 3.58 2.91
C LEU A 102 10.03 3.92 1.56
N GLY A 103 9.37 2.94 0.96
CA GLY A 103 8.51 3.09 -0.21
C GLY A 103 7.09 2.62 0.11
N TYR A 104 6.10 3.20 -0.56
CA TYR A 104 4.72 2.72 -0.43
C TYR A 104 3.93 2.91 -1.72
N VAL A 105 2.84 2.14 -1.82
CA VAL A 105 1.86 2.23 -2.90
C VAL A 105 0.46 1.93 -2.34
N LEU A 106 -0.57 2.59 -2.85
CA LEU A 106 -1.96 2.40 -2.42
C LEU A 106 -2.88 2.48 -3.64
N ALA A 107 -3.89 1.61 -3.73
CA ALA A 107 -4.90 1.71 -4.78
C ALA A 107 -5.70 3.03 -4.66
N VAL A 108 -6.03 3.65 -5.80
CA VAL A 108 -6.67 4.98 -5.88
C VAL A 108 -7.95 5.09 -5.04
N LYS A 109 -8.76 4.03 -5.00
CA LYS A 109 -10.02 3.99 -4.22
C LYS A 109 -9.85 4.24 -2.71
N TYR A 110 -8.62 4.17 -2.20
CA TYR A 110 -8.28 4.36 -0.79
C TYR A 110 -7.51 5.65 -0.50
N TRP A 111 -7.25 6.48 -1.52
CA TRP A 111 -6.54 7.75 -1.36
C TRP A 111 -7.38 8.78 -0.59
N GLY A 112 -6.70 9.70 0.10
CA GLY A 112 -7.35 10.78 0.86
C GLY A 112 -8.03 10.35 2.16
N LYS A 113 -7.93 9.06 2.54
CA LYS A 113 -8.62 8.50 3.71
C LYS A 113 -7.74 8.27 4.94
N GLY A 114 -6.49 8.74 4.93
CA GLY A 114 -5.55 8.55 6.04
C GLY A 114 -4.98 7.13 6.22
N ILE A 115 -5.38 6.16 5.39
CA ILE A 115 -4.92 4.76 5.42
C ILE A 115 -3.40 4.68 5.32
N MET A 116 -2.78 5.36 4.35
CA MET A 116 -1.32 5.30 4.17
C MET A 116 -0.57 5.89 5.37
N THR A 117 -1.09 6.98 5.96
CA THR A 117 -0.51 7.55 7.19
C THR A 117 -0.49 6.53 8.33
N ARG A 118 -1.56 5.76 8.49
CA ARG A 118 -1.62 4.67 9.49
C ARG A 118 -0.64 3.56 9.13
N ALA A 119 -0.58 3.14 7.87
CA ALA A 119 0.31 2.06 7.42
C ALA A 119 1.78 2.41 7.62
N VAL A 120 2.18 3.65 7.31
CA VAL A 120 3.55 4.14 7.54
C VAL A 120 3.89 4.20 9.03
N LYS A 121 2.95 4.59 9.90
CA LYS A 121 3.16 4.57 11.37
C LYS A 121 3.40 3.14 11.88
N MET A 122 2.62 2.18 11.40
CA MET A 122 2.81 0.76 11.75
C MET A 122 4.16 0.26 11.24
N ALA A 123 4.47 0.51 9.97
CA ALA A 123 5.75 0.11 9.37
C ALA A 123 6.96 0.70 10.10
N ALA A 124 6.91 1.98 10.48
CA ALA A 124 7.96 2.61 11.26
C ALA A 124 8.10 1.96 12.65
N GLY A 125 6.99 1.66 13.33
CA GLY A 125 7.01 0.95 14.60
C GLY A 125 7.68 -0.43 14.49
N ASP A 126 7.22 -1.23 13.53
CA ASP A 126 7.70 -2.59 13.31
C ASP A 126 9.19 -2.58 12.92
N ILE A 127 9.59 -1.75 11.97
CA ILE A 127 10.96 -1.78 11.44
C ILE A 127 12.01 -1.34 12.45
N PHE A 128 11.71 -0.37 13.33
CA PHE A 128 12.67 0.02 14.37
C PHE A 128 12.81 -1.05 15.46
N MET A 129 11.79 -1.89 15.67
CA MET A 129 11.87 -3.05 16.56
C MET A 129 12.63 -4.21 15.89
N GLU A 130 12.30 -4.52 14.64
CA GLU A 130 12.89 -5.62 13.88
C GLU A 130 14.36 -5.36 13.51
N TRP A 131 14.72 -4.11 13.20
CA TRP A 131 16.07 -3.69 12.80
C TRP A 131 16.68 -2.69 13.80
N PRO A 132 17.19 -3.13 14.98
CA PRO A 132 17.73 -2.23 16.02
C PRO A 132 18.92 -1.35 15.60
N HIS A 133 19.59 -1.70 14.51
CA HIS A 133 20.69 -0.93 13.93
C HIS A 133 20.21 0.31 13.16
N LEU A 134 18.93 0.34 12.78
CA LEU A 134 18.31 1.45 12.10
C LEU A 134 18.22 2.66 13.05
N LYS A 135 18.70 3.81 12.60
CA LYS A 135 18.66 5.10 13.31
C LYS A 135 17.81 6.14 12.59
N ARG A 136 17.52 5.91 11.31
CA ARG A 136 16.71 6.82 10.49
C ARG A 136 15.94 6.02 9.44
N LEU A 137 14.66 6.36 9.32
CA LEU A 137 13.83 5.98 8.18
C LEU A 137 13.65 7.24 7.33
N GLU A 138 13.86 7.12 6.03
CA GLU A 138 13.71 8.21 5.06
C GLU A 138 12.92 7.72 3.84
N ALA A 139 12.43 8.63 3.00
CA ALA A 139 11.71 8.28 1.79
C ALA A 139 12.05 9.32 0.72
N LEU A 140 11.94 8.90 -0.55
CA LEU A 140 12.08 9.76 -1.70
C LEU A 140 10.73 9.92 -2.40
N VAL A 141 10.49 11.10 -2.94
CA VAL A 141 9.26 11.41 -3.67
C VAL A 141 9.59 12.33 -4.84
N GLU A 142 8.95 12.10 -5.98
CA GLU A 142 9.03 13.01 -7.13
C GLU A 142 8.39 14.35 -6.75
N VAL A 143 8.92 15.47 -7.26
CA VAL A 143 8.51 16.82 -6.85
C VAL A 143 7.03 17.10 -7.16
N ASN A 144 6.47 16.46 -8.19
CA ASN A 144 5.09 16.64 -8.64
C ASN A 144 4.14 15.53 -8.20
N ASN A 145 4.57 14.66 -7.28
CA ASN A 145 3.71 13.62 -6.69
C ASN A 145 2.92 14.17 -5.50
#